data_AF-A0A8S4DKY8-F1
#
_entry.id   AF-A0A8S4DKY8-F1
#
_cell.length_a   1.000
_cell.length_b   1.000
_cell.length_c   1.000
_cell.angle_alpha   90.00
_cell.angle_beta   90.00
_cell.angle_gamma   90.00
#
_symmetry.space_group_name_H-M   'P 1'
#
loop_
_entity.id
_entity.type
_entity.pdbx_description
1 polymer ?
#
loop_
_entity_poly.entity_id
_entity_poly.type
_entity_poly.pdbx_seq_one_letter_code
_entity_poly.pdbx_strand_id
1 'polypeptide(L)'
;MAASSWSMGPGTLEVPLSLFATNRRRLAEQLKAGQVVVLQGGDDISHYDTDVQYVFRQEAYFTWMSGVREPGCYLALDVATSKCHLFVPRLPEEYEVWMGKLLTCSDFQKLYAVDEVHYVDEIADILNSLKPDSLLTLSGPNTDSGLTAKEAVFEGINEFKVDNETLFPIIAELRVIKTPEEIEVMRYVCKVSSDAHKQVMLYARPGVSEYQCESVFLDHCYRVGGCRHVSYTCICGAGNNGATLHYGHAAAPNDARLKDGDMWVGGCRHVSYTCICGAGHNGATLHYGHAAAPNDARVKDGDMCLFDMGGNYAGYAADITVSFPARGRFTADQRLVYEAVLAARDAVMRALKPGVEWPEMHLLANRAMLAHLRDGGLLKGDVEDMITHGIHGILQPHGLGHLIGLDVHDVGGYLASCPPRPPRAPLSRLRTARALLPSMCLTVEPGCYFIDRLLDQALANPDQARFFNTDMLQRFRGFGGVRIEDDVVITETGVENMTFVPRTVAEIEEYMKNGANFTKA
;
A
#
# COMPACT_ATOMS: atom_id res chain seq x y z
N MET A 1 9.75 24.12 -25.90
CA MET A 1 10.35 22.83 -25.54
C MET A 1 9.23 21.94 -25.04
N ALA A 2 9.28 20.62 -25.25
CA ALA A 2 8.35 19.74 -24.54
C ALA A 2 8.59 19.89 -23.03
N ALA A 3 7.53 19.86 -22.23
CA ALA A 3 7.68 19.87 -20.78
C ALA A 3 8.41 18.58 -20.36
N SER A 4 9.48 18.73 -19.59
CA SER A 4 10.20 17.59 -19.03
C SER A 4 9.28 16.81 -18.08
N SER A 5 9.23 15.49 -18.25
CA SER A 5 8.36 14.57 -17.51
C SER A 5 9.17 13.40 -16.96
N TRP A 6 8.75 12.90 -15.80
CA TRP A 6 9.16 11.59 -15.28
C TRP A 6 8.36 10.51 -16.01
N SER A 7 9.03 9.53 -16.60
CA SER A 7 8.40 8.44 -17.34
C SER A 7 9.31 7.20 -17.35
N MET A 8 8.70 6.03 -17.54
CA MET A 8 9.37 4.75 -17.78
C MET A 8 9.43 4.38 -19.27
N GLY A 9 8.90 5.22 -20.16
CA GLY A 9 9.00 5.09 -21.62
C GLY A 9 7.65 5.15 -22.34
N PRO A 10 7.63 4.89 -23.66
CA PRO A 10 6.40 4.93 -24.46
C PRO A 10 5.34 3.95 -23.93
N GLY A 11 4.10 4.45 -23.76
CA GLY A 11 2.97 3.66 -23.26
C GLY A 11 2.78 3.73 -21.74
N THR A 12 3.72 4.29 -20.98
CA THR A 12 3.55 4.59 -19.55
C THR A 12 3.14 6.04 -19.32
N LEU A 13 2.60 6.38 -18.13
CA LEU A 13 2.18 7.75 -17.83
C LEU A 13 3.39 8.70 -17.77
N GLU A 14 3.34 9.78 -18.55
CA GLU A 14 4.27 10.91 -18.40
C GLU A 14 3.82 11.77 -17.21
N VAL A 15 4.51 11.63 -16.08
CA VAL A 15 4.26 12.43 -14.87
C VAL A 15 4.96 13.78 -15.03
N PRO A 16 4.25 14.91 -15.07
CA PRO A 16 4.87 16.19 -15.33
C PRO A 16 5.67 16.65 -14.10
N LEU A 17 6.88 17.19 -14.30
CA LEU A 17 7.73 17.63 -13.18
C LEU A 17 7.15 18.84 -12.41
N SER A 18 6.10 19.48 -12.93
CA SER A 18 5.28 20.47 -12.22
C SER A 18 4.62 19.92 -10.96
N LEU A 19 4.40 18.60 -10.86
CA LEU A 19 3.92 17.93 -9.66
C LEU A 19 4.86 18.23 -8.47
N PHE A 20 6.13 17.89 -8.62
CA PHE A 20 7.16 18.09 -7.59
C PHE A 20 7.38 19.58 -7.30
N ALA A 21 7.41 20.43 -8.32
CA ALA A 21 7.52 21.88 -8.15
C ALA A 21 6.31 22.49 -7.41
N THR A 22 5.11 21.99 -7.66
CA THR A 22 3.89 22.40 -6.93
C THR A 22 3.95 21.96 -5.48
N ASN A 23 4.42 20.75 -5.18
CA ASN A 23 4.62 20.28 -3.81
C ASN A 23 5.65 21.13 -3.04
N ARG A 24 6.80 21.48 -3.65
CA ARG A 24 7.78 22.42 -3.06
C ARG A 24 7.17 23.79 -2.75
N ARG A 25 6.39 24.36 -3.67
CA ARG A 25 5.67 25.62 -3.49
C ARG A 25 4.64 25.54 -2.35
N ARG A 26 3.80 24.50 -2.32
CA ARG A 26 2.84 24.25 -1.24
C ARG A 26 3.52 24.19 0.13
N LEU A 27 4.72 23.62 0.21
CA LEU A 27 5.51 23.58 1.43
C LEU A 27 6.08 24.95 1.81
N ALA A 28 6.68 25.69 0.86
CA ALA A 28 7.20 27.04 1.10
C ALA A 28 6.11 27.99 1.61
N GLU A 29 4.89 27.89 1.09
CA GLU A 29 3.72 28.69 1.51
C GLU A 29 3.30 28.46 2.98
N GLN A 30 3.74 27.37 3.63
CA GLN A 30 3.48 27.07 5.05
C GLN A 30 4.65 27.46 5.99
N LEU A 31 5.78 27.90 5.44
CA LEU A 31 7.02 28.14 6.17
C LEU A 31 7.39 29.63 6.20
N LYS A 32 8.37 30.01 7.03
CA LYS A 32 8.80 31.40 7.18
C LYS A 32 10.01 31.68 6.28
N ALA A 33 10.00 32.85 5.62
CA ALA A 33 11.19 33.35 4.94
C ALA A 33 12.38 33.42 5.92
N GLY A 34 13.58 33.08 5.44
CA GLY A 34 14.78 32.88 6.25
C GLY A 34 15.01 31.41 6.66
N GLN A 35 13.99 30.54 6.57
CA GLN A 35 14.16 29.11 6.78
C GLN A 35 14.57 28.41 5.48
N VAL A 36 15.42 27.39 5.57
CA VAL A 36 15.76 26.50 4.45
C VAL A 36 15.43 25.07 4.84
N VAL A 37 14.54 24.41 4.09
CA VAL A 37 14.26 22.96 4.28
C VAL A 37 15.44 22.17 3.73
N VAL A 38 15.90 21.13 4.45
CA VAL A 38 16.93 20.20 4.00
C VAL A 38 16.47 18.76 4.19
N LEU A 39 16.40 18.00 3.09
CA LEU A 39 16.12 16.57 3.09
C LEU A 39 17.32 15.78 2.56
N GLN A 40 17.55 14.61 3.15
CA GLN A 40 18.48 13.60 2.64
C GLN A 40 17.67 12.51 1.92
N GLY A 41 18.12 12.10 0.74
CA GLY A 41 17.54 10.99 -0.01
C GLY A 41 17.91 9.63 0.59
N GLY A 42 17.39 8.57 -0.04
CA GLY A 42 17.80 7.20 0.23
C GLY A 42 19.22 6.93 -0.25
N ASP A 43 19.89 6.02 0.44
CA ASP A 43 21.20 5.47 0.08
C ASP A 43 21.02 4.06 -0.51
N ASP A 44 21.97 3.57 -1.31
CA ASP A 44 21.97 2.16 -1.73
C ASP A 44 22.20 1.22 -0.53
N ILE A 45 21.54 0.07 -0.54
CA ILE A 45 21.61 -0.93 0.53
C ILE A 45 22.09 -2.26 -0.04
N SER A 46 23.24 -2.73 0.43
CA SER A 46 23.76 -4.06 0.13
C SER A 46 23.01 -5.16 0.88
N HIS A 47 23.00 -6.36 0.30
CA HIS A 47 22.62 -7.60 0.96
C HIS A 47 23.72 -7.95 1.99
N TYR A 48 23.51 -7.52 3.23
CA TYR A 48 24.44 -7.71 4.35
C TYR A 48 25.84 -7.14 4.04
N ASP A 49 26.87 -7.98 4.04
CA ASP A 49 28.28 -7.67 3.79
C ASP A 49 28.75 -8.00 2.36
N THR A 50 27.81 -8.16 1.42
CA THR A 50 28.11 -8.48 0.01
C THR A 50 28.06 -7.26 -0.93
N ASP A 51 28.49 -7.46 -2.18
CA ASP A 51 28.44 -6.49 -3.29
C ASP A 51 27.09 -6.48 -4.04
N VAL A 52 26.14 -7.36 -3.66
CA VAL A 52 24.80 -7.40 -4.25
C VAL A 52 23.91 -6.38 -3.56
N GLN A 53 23.37 -5.41 -4.31
CA GLN A 53 22.45 -4.39 -3.79
C GLN A 53 20.98 -4.78 -3.99
N TYR A 54 20.12 -4.33 -3.07
CA TYR A 54 18.68 -4.28 -3.33
C TYR A 54 18.40 -3.27 -4.45
N VAL A 55 17.31 -3.46 -5.21
CA VAL A 55 16.89 -2.47 -6.21
C VAL A 55 16.46 -1.20 -5.50
N PHE A 56 17.24 -0.13 -5.64
CA PHE A 56 17.01 1.16 -4.98
C PHE A 56 15.58 1.67 -5.15
N ARG A 57 14.98 2.13 -4.04
CA ARG A 57 13.73 2.90 -3.99
C ARG A 57 13.98 4.13 -3.14
N GLN A 58 13.62 5.30 -3.68
CA GLN A 58 13.81 6.59 -3.05
C GLN A 58 12.96 6.74 -1.78
N GLU A 59 13.43 7.57 -0.83
CA GLU A 59 12.68 7.96 0.36
C GLU A 59 11.42 8.77 -0.04
N ALA A 60 10.29 8.56 0.65
CA ALA A 60 8.99 9.06 0.23
C ALA A 60 8.86 10.59 0.33
N TYR A 61 9.33 11.24 1.41
CA TYR A 61 9.29 12.70 1.51
C TYR A 61 10.25 13.38 0.51
N PHE A 62 11.41 12.78 0.26
CA PHE A 62 12.36 13.21 -0.78
C PHE A 62 11.75 13.08 -2.18
N THR A 63 11.08 11.97 -2.46
CA THR A 63 10.35 11.74 -3.71
C THR A 63 9.28 12.81 -3.92
N TRP A 64 8.47 13.08 -2.89
CA TRP A 64 7.38 14.07 -2.93
C TRP A 64 7.82 15.48 -3.36
N MET A 65 9.04 15.88 -3.00
CA MET A 65 9.62 17.19 -3.37
C MET A 65 10.41 17.22 -4.69
N SER A 66 10.87 16.07 -5.20
CA SER A 66 11.92 16.05 -6.24
C SER A 66 11.69 15.11 -7.44
N GLY A 67 11.06 13.95 -7.24
CA GLY A 67 11.00 12.89 -8.26
C GLY A 67 12.36 12.23 -8.61
N VAL A 68 13.42 12.53 -7.86
CA VAL A 68 14.80 12.07 -8.10
C VAL A 68 14.92 10.56 -7.90
N ARG A 69 15.58 9.89 -8.85
CA ARG A 69 15.70 8.41 -8.88
C ARG A 69 17.04 7.91 -8.38
N GLU A 70 18.01 8.79 -8.25
CA GLU A 70 19.39 8.48 -7.89
C GLU A 70 19.57 8.43 -6.36
N PRO A 71 20.39 7.49 -5.84
CA PRO A 71 20.73 7.39 -4.43
C PRO A 71 21.75 8.44 -3.99
N GLY A 72 21.84 8.69 -2.68
CA GLY A 72 22.86 9.55 -2.06
C GLY A 72 22.68 11.06 -2.30
N CYS A 73 21.55 11.47 -2.89
CA CYS A 73 21.24 12.87 -3.15
C CYS A 73 20.72 13.61 -1.90
N TYR A 74 20.86 14.94 -1.87
CA TYR A 74 20.20 15.82 -0.89
C TYR A 74 19.41 16.90 -1.61
N LEU A 75 18.43 17.50 -0.93
CA LEU A 75 17.58 18.54 -1.47
C LEU A 75 17.46 19.67 -0.46
N ALA A 76 17.71 20.90 -0.90
CA ALA A 76 17.36 22.10 -0.14
C ALA A 76 16.29 22.93 -0.84
N LEU A 77 15.41 23.54 -0.05
CA LEU A 77 14.41 24.51 -0.52
C LEU A 77 14.56 25.78 0.32
N ASP A 78 15.04 26.85 -0.30
CA ASP A 78 15.05 28.18 0.30
C ASP A 78 13.64 28.76 0.27
N VAL A 79 13.04 28.93 1.45
CA VAL A 79 11.67 29.45 1.59
C VAL A 79 11.58 30.92 1.17
N ALA A 80 12.66 31.71 1.31
CA ALA A 80 12.66 33.13 0.98
C ALA A 80 12.59 33.39 -0.53
N THR A 81 13.27 32.58 -1.35
CA THR A 81 13.24 32.70 -2.82
C THR A 81 12.38 31.65 -3.51
N SER A 82 11.90 30.64 -2.77
CA SER A 82 11.27 29.40 -3.31
C SER A 82 12.17 28.58 -4.25
N LYS A 83 13.49 28.85 -4.29
CA LYS A 83 14.45 28.08 -5.08
C LYS A 83 14.71 26.71 -4.47
N CYS A 84 14.79 25.71 -5.34
CA CYS A 84 15.20 24.36 -5.00
C CYS A 84 16.61 24.04 -5.50
N HIS A 85 17.46 23.61 -4.57
CA HIS A 85 18.83 23.18 -4.80
C HIS A 85 18.91 21.67 -4.65
N LEU A 86 19.31 20.95 -5.70
CA LEU A 86 19.60 19.52 -5.65
C LEU A 86 21.09 19.29 -5.49
N PHE A 87 21.48 18.40 -4.59
CA PHE A 87 22.87 17.98 -4.40
C PHE A 87 23.01 16.54 -4.87
N VAL A 88 23.89 16.28 -5.84
CA VAL A 88 24.14 14.95 -6.39
C VAL A 88 25.54 14.43 -6.01
N PRO A 89 25.74 13.11 -5.83
CA PRO A 89 27.07 12.56 -5.56
C PRO A 89 28.08 12.92 -6.65
N ARG A 90 29.30 13.32 -6.27
CA ARG A 90 30.41 13.49 -7.21
C ARG A 90 31.02 12.13 -7.51
N LEU A 91 30.58 11.51 -8.60
CA LEU A 91 30.97 10.16 -8.99
C LEU A 91 32.36 10.14 -9.69
N PRO A 92 33.19 9.11 -9.48
CA PRO A 92 34.49 8.97 -10.14
C PRO A 92 34.34 8.63 -11.63
N GLU A 93 35.35 8.93 -12.44
CA GLU A 93 35.36 8.65 -13.90
C GLU A 93 35.04 7.18 -14.23
N GLU A 94 35.50 6.25 -13.40
CA GLU A 94 35.25 4.81 -13.55
C GLU A 94 33.76 4.44 -13.51
N TYR A 95 32.90 5.25 -12.89
CA TYR A 95 31.44 5.03 -12.89
C TYR A 95 30.87 4.96 -14.31
N GLU A 96 31.41 5.73 -15.27
CA GLU A 96 30.94 5.71 -16.65
C GLU A 96 31.14 4.35 -17.34
N VAL A 97 32.14 3.58 -16.91
CA VAL A 97 32.46 2.25 -17.44
C VAL A 97 31.49 1.18 -16.91
N TRP A 98 31.10 1.26 -15.64
CA TRP A 98 30.34 0.20 -14.95
C TRP A 98 28.84 0.47 -14.86
N MET A 99 28.45 1.71 -14.56
CA MET A 99 27.09 2.09 -14.20
C MET A 99 26.39 2.92 -15.30
N GLY A 100 27.17 3.43 -16.27
CA GLY A 100 26.69 4.19 -17.42
C GLY A 100 26.97 5.69 -17.32
N LYS A 101 26.54 6.43 -18.34
CA LYS A 101 26.93 7.83 -18.59
C LYS A 101 26.98 8.69 -17.32
N LEU A 102 28.12 9.34 -17.08
CA LEU A 102 28.25 10.38 -16.05
C LEU A 102 27.42 11.61 -16.46
N LEU A 103 26.40 11.92 -15.64
CA LEU A 103 25.55 13.09 -15.82
C LEU A 103 26.16 14.32 -15.16
N THR A 104 26.10 15.47 -15.84
CA THR A 104 26.54 16.74 -15.27
C THR A 104 25.42 17.37 -14.42
N CYS A 105 25.77 18.31 -13.53
CA CYS A 105 24.76 19.11 -12.81
C CYS A 105 23.74 19.77 -13.75
N SER A 106 24.17 20.22 -14.93
CA SER A 106 23.27 20.77 -15.96
C SER A 106 22.34 19.72 -16.57
N ASP A 107 22.72 18.44 -16.61
CA ASP A 107 21.83 17.37 -17.08
C ASP A 107 20.78 17.04 -16.01
N PHE A 108 21.18 16.91 -14.75
CA PHE A 108 20.24 16.76 -13.62
C PHE A 108 19.24 17.91 -13.50
N GLN A 109 19.68 19.16 -13.72
CA GLN A 109 18.81 20.34 -13.70
C GLN A 109 17.67 20.23 -14.74
N LYS A 110 17.97 19.68 -15.93
CA LYS A 110 16.99 19.41 -17.00
C LYS A 110 16.10 18.20 -16.69
N LEU A 111 16.61 17.22 -15.96
CA LEU A 111 15.87 16.00 -15.60
C LEU A 111 14.84 16.20 -14.48
N TYR A 112 15.09 17.12 -13.54
CA TYR A 112 14.29 17.25 -12.32
C TYR A 112 13.60 18.61 -12.12
N ALA A 113 13.74 19.55 -13.07
CA ALA A 113 13.13 20.88 -13.00
C ALA A 113 13.36 21.56 -11.63
N VAL A 114 14.60 21.48 -11.16
CA VAL A 114 15.12 22.17 -9.98
C VAL A 114 15.88 23.41 -10.42
N ASP A 115 15.93 24.42 -9.56
CA ASP A 115 16.49 25.73 -9.91
C ASP A 115 18.01 25.68 -10.03
N GLU A 116 18.67 24.95 -9.12
CA GLU A 116 20.12 24.79 -9.09
C GLU A 116 20.53 23.35 -8.76
N VAL A 117 21.68 22.92 -9.28
CA VAL A 117 22.27 21.61 -8.98
C VAL A 117 23.75 21.76 -8.64
N HIS A 118 24.12 21.18 -7.49
CA HIS A 118 25.44 21.24 -6.88
C HIS A 118 25.90 19.80 -6.53
N TYR A 119 27.14 19.61 -6.09
CA TYR A 119 27.58 18.31 -5.58
C TYR A 119 27.39 18.18 -4.07
N VAL A 120 27.23 16.96 -3.57
CA VAL A 120 27.03 16.68 -2.13
C VAL A 120 28.20 17.15 -1.26
N ASP A 121 29.43 17.13 -1.80
CA ASP A 121 30.62 17.65 -1.11
C ASP A 121 30.67 19.19 -1.03
N GLU A 122 29.77 19.90 -1.71
CA GLU A 122 29.62 21.37 -1.68
C GLU A 122 28.47 21.82 -0.75
N ILE A 123 27.72 20.89 -0.13
CA ILE A 123 26.44 21.20 0.55
C ILE A 123 26.55 22.26 1.65
N ALA A 124 27.57 22.18 2.52
CA ALA A 124 27.75 23.13 3.62
C ALA A 124 28.07 24.55 3.11
N ASP A 125 28.92 24.69 2.09
CA ASP A 125 29.28 25.98 1.50
C ASP A 125 28.08 26.63 0.80
N ILE A 126 27.31 25.85 0.05
CA ILE A 126 26.09 26.34 -0.61
C ILE A 126 25.06 26.78 0.43
N LEU A 127 24.77 25.97 1.45
CA LEU A 127 23.83 26.33 2.52
C LEU A 127 24.30 27.58 3.30
N ASN A 128 25.60 27.71 3.59
CA ASN A 128 26.17 28.91 4.19
C ASN A 128 25.98 30.16 3.31
N SER A 129 26.08 30.01 1.98
CA SER A 129 25.86 31.11 1.04
C SER A 129 24.43 31.66 1.04
N LEU A 130 23.44 30.81 1.33
CA LEU A 130 22.02 31.18 1.47
C LEU A 130 21.72 32.00 2.75
N LYS A 131 22.61 31.94 3.75
CA LYS A 131 22.48 32.62 5.07
C LYS A 131 21.14 32.35 5.79
N PRO A 132 20.78 31.07 6.00
CA PRO A 132 19.53 30.72 6.69
C PRO A 132 19.51 31.18 8.15
N ASP A 133 18.34 31.62 8.62
CA ASP A 133 18.06 31.80 10.05
C ASP A 133 18.00 30.44 10.78
N SER A 134 17.57 29.39 10.06
CA SER A 134 17.59 27.99 10.51
C SER A 134 17.43 27.01 9.35
N LEU A 135 18.09 25.86 9.44
CA LEU A 135 17.78 24.69 8.62
C LEU A 135 16.60 23.93 9.23
N LEU A 136 15.64 23.53 8.41
CA LEU A 136 14.53 22.67 8.78
C LEU A 136 14.77 21.26 8.28
N THR A 137 14.97 20.33 9.21
CA THR A 137 15.24 18.91 8.92
C THR A 137 14.02 18.05 9.24
N LEU A 138 13.94 16.86 8.65
CA LEU A 138 12.80 15.96 8.81
C LEU A 138 13.01 14.99 9.99
N SER A 139 12.33 15.22 11.11
CA SER A 139 12.25 14.25 12.20
C SER A 139 10.82 14.14 12.72
N GLY A 140 10.30 12.92 12.83
CA GLY A 140 8.97 12.67 13.37
C GLY A 140 8.49 11.23 13.23
N PRO A 141 7.55 10.77 14.08
CA PRO A 141 7.16 9.38 14.16
C PRO A 141 6.16 8.99 13.07
N ASN A 142 6.46 7.93 12.32
CA ASN A 142 5.47 7.24 11.51
C ASN A 142 4.52 6.46 12.45
N THR A 143 3.23 6.74 12.36
CA THR A 143 2.21 6.28 13.33
C THR A 143 1.76 4.82 13.19
N ASP A 144 2.33 4.10 12.23
CA ASP A 144 2.02 2.69 11.93
C ASP A 144 3.21 1.76 12.16
N SER A 145 4.44 2.21 11.89
CA SER A 145 5.68 1.47 12.19
C SER A 145 6.27 1.83 13.57
N GLY A 146 5.97 3.01 14.10
CA GLY A 146 6.60 3.56 15.31
C GLY A 146 8.04 4.04 15.10
N LEU A 147 8.57 4.00 13.87
CA LEU A 147 9.90 4.52 13.53
C LEU A 147 9.87 6.03 13.31
N THR A 148 10.96 6.70 13.66
CA THR A 148 11.17 8.13 13.34
C THR A 148 11.77 8.26 11.94
N ALA A 149 11.32 9.26 11.16
CA ALA A 149 11.94 9.63 9.90
C ALA A 149 13.45 9.94 10.08
N LYS A 150 14.28 9.55 9.10
CA LYS A 150 15.72 9.79 9.11
C LYS A 150 15.99 11.28 8.92
N GLU A 151 16.52 11.92 9.96
CA GLU A 151 16.96 13.31 9.88
C GLU A 151 18.15 13.45 8.92
N ALA A 152 18.18 14.53 8.13
CA ALA A 152 19.27 14.79 7.19
C ALA A 152 20.57 15.11 7.95
N VAL A 153 21.66 14.42 7.60
CA VAL A 153 22.97 14.62 8.22
C VAL A 153 24.04 14.82 7.15
N PHE A 154 24.92 15.82 7.32
CA PHE A 154 26.05 16.09 6.43
C PHE A 154 27.20 16.76 7.20
N GLU A 155 28.41 16.74 6.65
CA GLU A 155 29.58 17.38 7.28
C GLU A 155 29.39 18.90 7.35
N GLY A 156 29.58 19.48 8.55
CA GLY A 156 29.37 20.92 8.80
C GLY A 156 27.94 21.31 9.21
N ILE A 157 26.95 20.39 9.23
CA ILE A 157 25.57 20.70 9.65
C ILE A 157 25.49 21.32 11.06
N ASN A 158 26.44 20.97 11.93
CA ASN A 158 26.56 21.45 13.31
C ASN A 158 26.95 22.95 13.44
N GLU A 159 27.34 23.60 12.34
CA GLU A 159 27.57 25.05 12.30
C GLU A 159 26.26 25.84 12.11
N PHE A 160 25.20 25.17 11.67
CA PHE A 160 23.89 25.75 11.45
C PHE A 160 22.98 25.60 12.67
N LYS A 161 22.03 26.52 12.81
CA LYS A 161 20.88 26.33 13.70
C LYS A 161 19.89 25.38 13.02
N VAL A 162 19.74 24.16 13.56
CA VAL A 162 18.79 23.15 13.07
C VAL A 162 17.51 23.16 13.91
N ASP A 163 16.36 23.03 13.25
CA ASP A 163 15.04 22.76 13.83
C ASP A 163 14.46 21.53 13.12
N ASN A 164 14.26 20.45 13.89
CA ASN A 164 13.76 19.18 13.40
C ASN A 164 12.31 18.88 13.83
N GLU A 165 11.65 19.83 14.52
CA GLU A 165 10.28 19.68 15.00
C GLU A 165 9.25 20.31 14.05
N THR A 166 9.59 21.45 13.41
CA THR A 166 8.64 22.22 12.59
C THR A 166 8.23 21.51 11.30
N LEU A 167 9.17 20.84 10.61
CA LEU A 167 8.94 20.37 9.23
C LEU A 167 7.95 19.21 9.15
N PHE A 168 8.15 18.18 9.96
CA PHE A 168 7.41 16.91 9.87
C PHE A 168 5.87 17.07 9.88
N PRO A 169 5.23 17.76 10.84
CA PRO A 169 3.77 17.88 10.86
C PRO A 169 3.22 18.63 9.64
N ILE A 170 3.97 19.60 9.10
CA ILE A 170 3.57 20.39 7.91
C ILE A 170 3.66 19.54 6.65
N ILE A 171 4.81 18.91 6.37
CA ILE A 171 5.01 18.13 5.15
C ILE A 171 4.20 16.83 5.15
N ALA A 172 3.95 16.23 6.32
CA ALA A 172 3.03 15.11 6.46
C ALA A 172 1.58 15.52 6.12
N GLU A 173 1.08 16.66 6.62
CA GLU A 173 -0.26 17.16 6.30
C GLU A 173 -0.42 17.49 4.81
N LEU A 174 0.62 18.03 4.17
CA LEU A 174 0.59 18.30 2.72
C LEU A 174 0.56 17.01 1.88
N ARG A 175 1.13 15.90 2.35
CA ARG A 175 1.02 14.57 1.71
C ARG A 175 -0.37 13.94 1.87
N VAL A 176 -1.12 14.26 2.92
CA VAL A 176 -2.49 13.76 3.12
C VAL A 176 -3.43 14.22 1.99
N ILE A 177 -3.27 15.48 1.55
CA ILE A 177 -4.09 16.11 0.50
C ILE A 177 -3.33 16.08 -0.84
N LYS A 178 -3.77 15.23 -1.76
CA LYS A 178 -3.10 15.05 -3.06
C LYS A 178 -3.42 16.22 -4.00
N THR A 179 -2.46 16.65 -4.81
CA THR A 179 -2.73 17.56 -5.94
C THR A 179 -3.43 16.82 -7.08
N PRO A 180 -4.07 17.53 -8.03
CA PRO A 180 -4.61 16.90 -9.24
C PRO A 180 -3.59 16.09 -10.03
N GLU A 181 -2.33 16.55 -10.09
CA GLU A 181 -1.24 15.84 -10.78
C GLU A 181 -0.88 14.53 -10.04
N GLU A 182 -0.89 14.53 -8.71
CA GLU A 182 -0.69 13.30 -7.90
C GLU A 182 -1.85 12.30 -8.10
N ILE A 183 -3.09 12.79 -8.15
CA ILE A 183 -4.27 11.93 -8.37
C ILE A 183 -4.21 11.26 -9.76
N GLU A 184 -3.70 11.93 -10.80
CA GLU A 184 -3.48 11.29 -12.11
C GLU A 184 -2.47 10.12 -12.03
N VAL A 185 -1.39 10.25 -11.24
CA VAL A 185 -0.45 9.13 -11.02
C VAL A 185 -1.15 7.99 -10.27
N MET A 186 -1.95 8.31 -9.25
CA MET A 186 -2.72 7.32 -8.49
C MET A 186 -3.74 6.59 -9.38
N ARG A 187 -4.52 7.31 -10.20
CA ARG A 187 -5.42 6.73 -11.22
C ARG A 187 -4.69 5.76 -12.15
N TYR A 188 -3.50 6.14 -12.62
CA TYR A 188 -2.71 5.28 -13.52
C TYR A 188 -2.25 3.98 -12.83
N VAL A 189 -1.68 4.06 -11.62
CA VAL A 189 -1.19 2.87 -10.92
C VAL A 189 -2.34 1.98 -10.43
N CYS A 190 -3.48 2.54 -10.05
CA CYS A 190 -4.71 1.79 -9.77
C CYS A 190 -5.24 1.08 -11.02
N LYS A 191 -5.22 1.74 -12.19
CA LYS A 191 -5.60 1.12 -13.48
C LYS A 191 -4.68 -0.05 -13.83
N VAL A 192 -3.36 0.14 -13.77
CA VAL A 192 -2.37 -0.92 -14.05
C VAL A 192 -2.57 -2.12 -13.12
N SER A 193 -2.73 -1.87 -11.82
CA SER A 193 -2.93 -2.91 -10.82
C SER A 193 -4.29 -3.63 -11.01
N SER A 194 -5.35 -2.89 -11.37
CA SER A 194 -6.65 -3.47 -11.74
C SER A 194 -6.58 -4.36 -12.98
N ASP A 195 -5.80 -3.96 -13.99
CA ASP A 195 -5.62 -4.74 -15.22
C ASP A 195 -4.71 -5.97 -15.01
N ALA A 196 -3.78 -5.90 -14.04
CA ALA A 196 -2.97 -7.02 -13.57
C ALA A 196 -3.81 -8.03 -12.76
N HIS A 197 -4.62 -7.58 -11.80
CA HIS A 197 -5.58 -8.43 -11.06
C HIS A 197 -6.50 -9.21 -12.00
N LYS A 198 -7.01 -8.55 -13.05
CA LYS A 198 -7.75 -9.21 -14.13
C LYS A 198 -6.97 -10.34 -14.79
N GLN A 199 -5.68 -10.16 -15.12
CA GLN A 199 -4.88 -11.26 -15.68
C GLN A 199 -4.76 -12.43 -14.70
N VAL A 200 -4.61 -12.13 -13.41
CA VAL A 200 -4.53 -13.16 -12.38
C VAL A 200 -5.86 -13.92 -12.23
N MET A 201 -7.01 -13.24 -12.26
CA MET A 201 -8.33 -13.89 -12.27
C MET A 201 -8.54 -14.81 -13.48
N LEU A 202 -7.95 -14.49 -14.64
CA LEU A 202 -8.00 -15.35 -15.83
C LEU A 202 -7.02 -16.53 -15.75
N TYR A 203 -5.94 -16.41 -14.98
CA TYR A 203 -4.92 -17.44 -14.80
C TYR A 203 -5.25 -18.42 -13.65
N ALA A 204 -5.75 -17.91 -12.53
CA ALA A 204 -5.94 -18.66 -11.29
C ALA A 204 -6.93 -19.83 -11.47
N ARG A 205 -6.51 -21.02 -11.01
CA ARG A 205 -7.25 -22.28 -11.16
C ARG A 205 -6.73 -23.34 -10.19
N PRO A 206 -7.50 -24.37 -9.82
CA PRO A 206 -7.00 -25.45 -8.97
C PRO A 206 -5.75 -26.12 -9.56
N GLY A 207 -4.75 -26.36 -8.72
CA GLY A 207 -3.49 -27.03 -9.07
C GLY A 207 -2.30 -26.11 -9.33
N VAL A 208 -2.51 -24.82 -9.63
CA VAL A 208 -1.39 -23.84 -9.66
C VAL A 208 -0.94 -23.51 -8.24
N SER A 209 0.34 -23.20 -8.10
CA SER A 209 0.87 -22.58 -6.87
C SER A 209 0.62 -21.09 -6.88
N GLU A 210 0.49 -20.50 -5.70
CA GLU A 210 0.03 -19.11 -5.59
C GLU A 210 1.10 -18.10 -6.06
N TYR A 211 2.41 -18.43 -5.96
CA TYR A 211 3.49 -17.65 -6.60
C TYR A 211 3.38 -17.53 -8.11
N GLN A 212 2.65 -18.45 -8.75
CA GLN A 212 2.42 -18.37 -10.19
C GLN A 212 1.38 -17.29 -10.52
N CYS A 213 0.39 -17.09 -9.64
CA CYS A 213 -0.58 -16.00 -9.74
C CYS A 213 0.10 -14.65 -9.51
N GLU A 214 0.93 -14.54 -8.48
CA GLU A 214 1.74 -13.35 -8.24
C GLU A 214 2.69 -13.05 -9.41
N SER A 215 3.40 -14.06 -9.95
CA SER A 215 4.28 -13.83 -11.10
C SER A 215 3.53 -13.30 -12.33
N VAL A 216 2.22 -13.58 -12.49
CA VAL A 216 1.37 -13.00 -13.53
C VAL A 216 1.03 -11.54 -13.23
N PHE A 217 0.77 -11.19 -11.96
CA PHE A 217 0.57 -9.80 -11.54
C PHE A 217 1.83 -8.95 -11.78
N LEU A 218 2.98 -9.43 -11.32
CA LEU A 218 4.28 -8.75 -11.43
C LEU A 218 4.70 -8.55 -12.88
N ASP A 219 4.54 -9.56 -13.74
CA ASP A 219 4.76 -9.43 -15.18
C ASP A 219 3.88 -8.32 -15.78
N HIS A 220 2.57 -8.32 -15.50
CA HIS A 220 1.68 -7.30 -16.08
C HIS A 220 2.04 -5.89 -15.60
N CYS A 221 2.20 -5.70 -14.29
CA CYS A 221 2.54 -4.42 -13.68
C CYS A 221 3.84 -3.82 -14.26
N TYR A 222 4.89 -4.62 -14.42
CA TYR A 222 6.15 -4.12 -14.96
C TYR A 222 6.13 -4.00 -16.50
N ARG A 223 5.73 -5.07 -17.21
CA ARG A 223 5.80 -5.14 -18.68
C ARG A 223 4.81 -4.22 -19.39
N VAL A 224 3.68 -3.91 -18.78
CA VAL A 224 2.65 -3.02 -19.34
C VAL A 224 2.65 -1.65 -18.66
N GLY A 225 2.75 -1.61 -17.33
CA GLY A 225 2.66 -0.38 -16.55
C GLY A 225 3.99 0.35 -16.28
N GLY A 226 5.13 -0.27 -16.58
CA GLY A 226 6.44 0.26 -16.17
C GLY A 226 6.69 0.21 -14.65
N CYS A 227 5.80 -0.42 -13.87
CA CYS A 227 5.92 -0.56 -12.42
C CYS A 227 6.99 -1.61 -12.08
N ARG A 228 8.27 -1.21 -12.15
CA ARG A 228 9.41 -2.05 -11.70
C ARG A 228 9.32 -2.40 -10.21
N HIS A 229 8.68 -1.52 -9.45
CA HIS A 229 8.37 -1.70 -8.05
C HIS A 229 6.89 -2.03 -7.86
N VAL A 230 6.61 -2.80 -6.82
CA VAL A 230 5.27 -2.94 -6.24
C VAL A 230 5.17 -2.06 -4.97
N SER A 231 3.97 -1.83 -4.44
CA SER A 231 3.68 -0.99 -3.26
C SER A 231 4.08 -1.61 -1.92
N TYR A 232 3.48 -2.76 -1.61
CA TYR A 232 3.66 -3.67 -0.47
C TYR A 232 3.62 -5.13 -0.95
N THR A 233 3.97 -6.06 -0.07
CA THR A 233 4.02 -7.49 -0.39
C THR A 233 2.69 -7.99 -0.97
N CYS A 234 2.71 -8.46 -2.23
CA CYS A 234 1.54 -9.00 -2.92
C CYS A 234 1.02 -10.26 -2.21
N ILE A 235 -0.24 -10.28 -1.76
CA ILE A 235 -0.96 -11.39 -1.14
C ILE A 235 -1.68 -12.23 -2.21
N CYS A 236 -1.60 -13.57 -2.19
CA CYS A 236 -2.54 -14.47 -2.86
C CYS A 236 -2.86 -15.70 -1.98
N GLY A 237 -3.76 -15.59 -1.00
CA GLY A 237 -4.14 -16.72 -0.14
C GLY A 237 -5.28 -17.56 -0.70
N ALA A 238 -5.20 -18.90 -0.62
CA ALA A 238 -6.29 -19.82 -0.98
C ALA A 238 -6.84 -20.63 0.21
N GLY A 239 -8.17 -20.81 0.25
CA GLY A 239 -8.87 -21.58 1.27
C GLY A 239 -8.69 -20.98 2.66
N ASN A 240 -8.38 -21.80 3.68
CA ASN A 240 -8.10 -21.38 5.08
C ASN A 240 -7.25 -20.12 5.25
N ASN A 241 -6.40 -19.81 4.27
CA ASN A 241 -5.34 -18.80 4.32
C ASN A 241 -5.84 -17.42 3.90
N GLY A 242 -7.01 -17.34 3.28
CA GLY A 242 -7.74 -16.07 3.13
C GLY A 242 -8.22 -15.48 4.46
N ALA A 243 -8.03 -16.16 5.60
CA ALA A 243 -8.40 -15.67 6.94
C ALA A 243 -7.37 -14.71 7.56
N THR A 244 -6.22 -14.49 6.92
CA THR A 244 -5.00 -14.07 7.61
C THR A 244 -4.64 -12.59 7.40
N LEU A 245 -4.31 -11.87 8.48
CA LEU A 245 -4.15 -10.41 8.49
C LEU A 245 -3.07 -9.89 9.47
N HIS A 246 -2.14 -9.08 8.94
CA HIS A 246 -1.24 -8.10 9.61
C HIS A 246 -0.54 -8.46 10.94
N TYR A 247 0.82 -8.59 10.87
CA TYR A 247 1.91 -8.35 11.86
C TYR A 247 3.00 -9.45 11.95
N GLY A 248 4.30 -9.10 11.96
CA GLY A 248 5.39 -10.07 11.69
C GLY A 248 6.22 -10.58 12.88
N HIS A 249 6.87 -11.75 12.70
CA HIS A 249 8.26 -12.06 13.14
C HIS A 249 8.80 -13.34 12.46
N ALA A 250 10.12 -13.44 12.28
CA ALA A 250 10.84 -14.55 11.61
C ALA A 250 10.97 -15.86 12.44
N ALA A 251 9.92 -16.37 13.07
CA ALA A 251 10.02 -17.39 14.14
C ALA A 251 9.19 -18.69 13.94
N ALA A 252 9.10 -19.23 12.73
CA ALA A 252 8.52 -20.55 12.46
C ALA A 252 9.35 -21.32 11.40
N PRO A 253 10.12 -22.36 11.76
CA PRO A 253 10.88 -23.16 10.80
C PRO A 253 10.03 -24.25 10.14
N ASN A 254 10.21 -24.45 8.82
CA ASN A 254 9.59 -25.54 8.06
C ASN A 254 10.39 -26.86 8.20
N ASP A 255 9.72 -27.96 8.51
CA ASP A 255 10.31 -29.32 8.61
C ASP A 255 9.61 -30.39 7.75
N ALA A 256 8.87 -29.99 6.70
CA ALA A 256 8.25 -30.89 5.72
C ALA A 256 9.18 -31.24 4.53
N ARG A 257 9.38 -32.54 4.25
CA ARG A 257 10.15 -33.03 3.09
C ARG A 257 9.33 -33.06 1.80
N LEU A 258 9.92 -32.54 0.71
CA LEU A 258 9.44 -32.69 -0.67
C LEU A 258 9.53 -34.15 -1.17
N LYS A 259 8.76 -34.45 -2.24
CA LYS A 259 8.83 -35.69 -3.03
C LYS A 259 9.03 -35.36 -4.51
N ASP A 260 9.67 -36.27 -5.24
CA ASP A 260 10.06 -36.09 -6.66
C ASP A 260 8.86 -35.91 -7.61
N GLY A 261 9.02 -35.01 -8.60
CA GLY A 261 8.18 -35.00 -9.81
C GLY A 261 7.86 -33.65 -10.47
N ASP A 262 8.12 -32.50 -9.84
CA ASP A 262 7.66 -31.20 -10.37
C ASP A 262 8.56 -30.61 -11.48
N MET A 263 7.92 -30.13 -12.56
CA MET A 263 8.55 -29.46 -13.70
C MET A 263 8.76 -27.96 -13.43
N TRP A 264 9.95 -27.47 -13.75
CA TRP A 264 10.32 -26.06 -13.60
C TRP A 264 9.80 -25.18 -14.75
N VAL A 265 9.18 -24.05 -14.40
CA VAL A 265 9.05 -22.87 -15.27
C VAL A 265 9.43 -21.64 -14.43
N GLY A 266 10.51 -20.95 -14.82
CA GLY A 266 11.06 -19.84 -14.04
C GLY A 266 10.23 -18.55 -14.17
N GLY A 267 9.92 -17.93 -13.03
CA GLY A 267 9.39 -16.56 -12.91
C GLY A 267 10.46 -15.57 -12.48
N CYS A 268 10.19 -14.26 -12.62
CA CYS A 268 11.17 -13.19 -12.39
C CYS A 268 11.63 -13.10 -10.93
N ARG A 269 12.91 -12.82 -10.67
CA ARG A 269 13.55 -13.10 -9.36
C ARG A 269 13.65 -11.93 -8.37
N HIS A 270 13.36 -10.69 -8.77
CA HIS A 270 13.44 -9.55 -7.83
C HIS A 270 12.31 -8.52 -8.02
N VAL A 271 11.69 -8.19 -6.89
CA VAL A 271 10.79 -7.07 -6.64
C VAL A 271 11.27 -6.34 -5.37
N SER A 272 10.73 -5.16 -5.08
CA SER A 272 11.23 -4.23 -4.03
C SER A 272 11.25 -4.78 -2.59
N TYR A 273 10.58 -5.90 -2.35
CA TYR A 273 10.49 -6.65 -1.08
C TYR A 273 9.87 -8.03 -1.37
N THR A 274 9.88 -8.97 -0.41
CA THR A 274 9.35 -10.36 -0.54
C THR A 274 7.81 -10.41 -0.75
N CYS A 275 7.25 -11.61 -0.97
CA CYS A 275 6.04 -11.94 -1.75
C CYS A 275 5.04 -12.84 -0.97
N ILE A 276 3.78 -12.46 -0.65
CA ILE A 276 2.80 -13.19 0.22
C ILE A 276 1.87 -14.12 -0.61
N CYS A 277 1.92 -15.46 -0.58
CA CYS A 277 0.77 -16.24 -1.16
C CYS A 277 0.58 -17.67 -0.61
N GLY A 278 -0.45 -17.94 0.20
CA GLY A 278 -0.42 -19.13 1.08
C GLY A 278 -1.57 -20.11 1.05
N ALA A 279 -1.22 -21.39 1.20
CA ALA A 279 -2.12 -22.53 1.36
C ALA A 279 -1.73 -23.45 2.53
N GLY A 280 -2.70 -24.18 3.07
CA GLY A 280 -2.50 -25.14 4.17
C GLY A 280 -2.49 -24.51 5.57
N HIS A 281 -1.59 -24.99 6.45
CA HIS A 281 -1.52 -24.63 7.88
C HIS A 281 -0.56 -23.46 8.16
N ASN A 282 0.27 -23.10 7.18
CA ASN A 282 1.26 -22.01 7.30
C ASN A 282 0.59 -20.62 7.29
N GLY A 283 -0.68 -20.51 6.91
CA GLY A 283 -1.50 -19.30 7.03
C GLY A 283 -1.73 -18.80 8.47
N ALA A 284 -1.22 -19.48 9.51
CA ALA A 284 -1.21 -18.93 10.87
C ALA A 284 -0.28 -17.69 11.03
N THR A 285 0.53 -17.37 10.02
CA THR A 285 1.53 -16.28 10.07
C THR A 285 1.08 -15.06 9.28
N LEU A 286 0.98 -13.92 9.97
CA LEU A 286 0.17 -12.76 9.56
C LEU A 286 0.75 -11.94 8.38
N HIS A 287 2.00 -12.21 7.99
CA HIS A 287 2.68 -11.67 6.81
C HIS A 287 3.08 -12.80 5.84
N TYR A 288 2.34 -13.92 5.82
CA TYR A 288 2.62 -15.17 5.07
C TYR A 288 3.44 -14.91 3.79
N GLY A 289 4.54 -15.56 3.44
CA GLY A 289 5.30 -15.23 2.20
C GLY A 289 6.20 -13.98 2.27
N HIS A 290 6.29 -13.37 3.45
CA HIS A 290 7.63 -13.19 4.00
C HIS A 290 8.47 -14.48 3.82
N ALA A 291 9.81 -14.35 3.83
CA ALA A 291 10.76 -15.41 3.46
C ALA A 291 10.68 -16.77 4.23
N ALA A 292 9.80 -16.90 5.23
CA ALA A 292 9.62 -18.12 6.03
C ALA A 292 8.24 -18.78 5.86
N ALA A 293 7.40 -18.28 4.95
CA ALA A 293 6.20 -18.97 4.49
C ALA A 293 6.04 -18.74 2.98
N PRO A 294 7.03 -19.09 2.15
CA PRO A 294 7.39 -18.37 0.93
C PRO A 294 6.53 -18.72 -0.29
N ASN A 295 5.24 -18.37 -0.23
CA ASN A 295 4.43 -18.22 -1.43
C ASN A 295 4.09 -19.56 -2.13
N ASP A 296 4.35 -20.68 -1.46
CA ASP A 296 4.78 -21.95 -2.08
C ASP A 296 3.65 -22.92 -2.39
N ALA A 297 2.45 -22.63 -1.92
CA ALA A 297 1.43 -23.63 -1.73
C ALA A 297 0.37 -23.62 -2.85
N ARG A 298 -0.41 -24.71 -2.94
CA ARG A 298 -1.25 -25.01 -4.11
C ARG A 298 -2.72 -24.68 -3.86
N VAL A 299 -3.29 -23.90 -4.77
CA VAL A 299 -4.73 -23.61 -4.88
C VAL A 299 -5.50 -24.91 -5.13
N LYS A 300 -6.58 -25.16 -4.38
CA LYS A 300 -7.41 -26.38 -4.49
C LYS A 300 -8.79 -26.09 -5.08
N ASP A 301 -9.49 -27.14 -5.47
CA ASP A 301 -10.91 -27.01 -5.82
C ASP A 301 -11.73 -26.73 -4.56
N GLY A 302 -12.66 -25.77 -4.65
CA GLY A 302 -13.46 -25.29 -3.51
C GLY A 302 -12.83 -24.17 -2.67
N ASP A 303 -11.56 -23.81 -2.90
CA ASP A 303 -10.93 -22.68 -2.19
C ASP A 303 -11.54 -21.33 -2.59
N MET A 304 -11.61 -20.40 -1.62
CA MET A 304 -11.65 -18.96 -1.92
C MET A 304 -10.22 -18.45 -2.08
N CYS A 305 -9.96 -17.76 -3.17
CA CYS A 305 -8.78 -16.92 -3.35
C CYS A 305 -9.07 -15.53 -2.75
N LEU A 306 -8.13 -14.98 -1.98
CA LEU A 306 -8.09 -13.58 -1.53
C LEU A 306 -6.73 -13.04 -1.94
N PHE A 307 -6.71 -12.25 -3.02
CA PHE A 307 -5.49 -11.76 -3.64
C PHE A 307 -5.40 -10.24 -3.52
N ASP A 308 -4.41 -9.73 -2.78
CA ASP A 308 -4.22 -8.32 -2.41
C ASP A 308 -2.88 -7.83 -2.95
N MET A 309 -2.91 -7.04 -4.03
CA MET A 309 -1.70 -6.72 -4.81
C MET A 309 -1.77 -5.32 -5.42
N GLY A 310 -0.68 -4.56 -5.28
CA GLY A 310 -0.57 -3.19 -5.77
C GLY A 310 0.77 -2.89 -6.43
N GLY A 311 0.74 -2.32 -7.63
CA GLY A 311 1.91 -1.78 -8.33
C GLY A 311 2.37 -0.43 -7.75
N ASN A 312 3.62 -0.04 -7.99
CA ASN A 312 4.15 1.28 -7.64
C ASN A 312 4.72 2.00 -8.87
N TYR A 313 4.30 3.25 -9.09
CA TYR A 313 4.70 4.06 -10.24
C TYR A 313 5.00 5.50 -9.83
N ALA A 314 6.16 6.03 -10.24
CA ALA A 314 6.68 7.33 -9.80
C ALA A 314 6.74 7.50 -8.25
N GLY A 315 6.86 6.39 -7.52
CA GLY A 315 6.78 6.34 -6.06
C GLY A 315 5.36 6.15 -5.51
N TYR A 316 4.30 6.44 -6.27
CA TYR A 316 2.90 6.33 -5.82
C TYR A 316 2.42 4.88 -5.87
N ALA A 317 1.68 4.50 -4.84
CA ALA A 317 1.12 3.17 -4.61
C ALA A 317 -0.31 3.04 -5.14
N ALA A 318 -0.64 1.85 -5.62
CA ALA A 318 -1.99 1.28 -5.52
C ALA A 318 -2.04 0.21 -4.42
N ASP A 319 -3.23 -0.09 -3.93
CA ASP A 319 -3.58 -1.13 -2.96
C ASP A 319 -4.96 -1.71 -3.29
N ILE A 320 -5.01 -2.98 -3.69
CA ILE A 320 -6.21 -3.59 -4.28
C ILE A 320 -6.30 -5.06 -3.87
N THR A 321 -7.35 -5.40 -3.14
CA THR A 321 -7.75 -6.79 -2.88
C THR A 321 -8.92 -7.23 -3.75
N VAL A 322 -8.76 -8.39 -4.40
CA VAL A 322 -9.79 -9.12 -5.15
C VAL A 322 -9.96 -10.52 -4.56
N SER A 323 -11.16 -10.82 -4.06
CA SER A 323 -11.52 -12.17 -3.60
C SER A 323 -12.40 -12.87 -4.62
N PHE A 324 -12.14 -14.14 -4.93
CA PHE A 324 -12.88 -14.92 -5.92
C PHE A 324 -12.74 -16.44 -5.68
N PRO A 325 -13.69 -17.28 -6.12
CA PRO A 325 -13.57 -18.72 -5.99
C PRO A 325 -12.52 -19.27 -6.95
N ALA A 326 -11.64 -20.16 -6.49
CA ALA A 326 -10.56 -20.74 -7.29
C ALA A 326 -11.05 -21.42 -8.60
N ARG A 327 -12.28 -21.94 -8.60
CA ARG A 327 -12.93 -22.59 -9.75
C ARG A 327 -13.71 -21.62 -10.66
N GLY A 328 -13.75 -20.33 -10.35
CA GLY A 328 -14.53 -19.32 -11.08
C GLY A 328 -16.06 -19.44 -10.93
N ARG A 329 -16.55 -20.15 -9.91
CA ARG A 329 -17.98 -20.22 -9.53
C ARG A 329 -18.14 -20.29 -8.01
N PHE A 330 -19.01 -19.46 -7.45
CA PHE A 330 -19.23 -19.38 -6.01
C PHE A 330 -20.16 -20.50 -5.53
N THR A 331 -19.77 -21.22 -4.48
CA THR A 331 -20.71 -22.04 -3.69
C THR A 331 -21.70 -21.13 -2.93
N ALA A 332 -22.74 -21.72 -2.34
CA ALA A 332 -23.70 -20.96 -1.52
C ALA A 332 -23.02 -20.26 -0.32
N ASP A 333 -22.08 -20.94 0.34
CA ASP A 333 -21.35 -20.40 1.50
C ASP A 333 -20.34 -19.32 1.09
N GLN A 334 -19.64 -19.52 -0.03
CA GLN A 334 -18.77 -18.50 -0.61
C GLN A 334 -19.55 -17.25 -1.01
N ARG A 335 -20.71 -17.41 -1.66
CA ARG A 335 -21.60 -16.31 -2.04
C ARG A 335 -22.06 -15.53 -0.81
N LEU A 336 -22.52 -16.20 0.26
CA LEU A 336 -22.98 -15.54 1.48
C LEU A 336 -21.92 -14.62 2.12
N VAL A 337 -20.70 -15.12 2.28
CA VAL A 337 -19.62 -14.33 2.89
C VAL A 337 -19.18 -13.21 1.95
N TYR A 338 -19.10 -13.49 0.64
CA TYR A 338 -18.69 -12.51 -0.35
C TYR A 338 -19.70 -11.36 -0.48
N GLU A 339 -20.99 -11.65 -0.57
CA GLU A 339 -22.05 -10.65 -0.69
C GLU A 339 -22.21 -9.83 0.61
N ALA A 340 -21.87 -10.39 1.78
CA ALA A 340 -21.80 -9.61 3.03
C ALA A 340 -20.68 -8.57 3.02
N VAL A 341 -19.48 -8.92 2.52
CA VAL A 341 -18.36 -7.96 2.38
C VAL A 341 -18.65 -6.94 1.26
N LEU A 342 -19.25 -7.36 0.15
CA LEU A 342 -19.69 -6.46 -0.91
C LEU A 342 -20.72 -5.45 -0.40
N ALA A 343 -21.70 -5.88 0.41
CA ALA A 343 -22.67 -5.00 1.04
C ALA A 343 -22.01 -3.98 2.00
N ALA A 344 -20.98 -4.39 2.74
CA ALA A 344 -20.19 -3.51 3.61
C ALA A 344 -19.44 -2.44 2.81
N ARG A 345 -18.71 -2.86 1.77
CA ARG A 345 -18.01 -1.99 0.83
C ARG A 345 -18.96 -0.99 0.19
N ASP A 346 -20.08 -1.47 -0.34
CA ASP A 346 -21.07 -0.63 -1.02
C ASP A 346 -21.78 0.35 -0.08
N ALA A 347 -21.97 -0.02 1.20
CA ALA A 347 -22.53 0.89 2.20
C ALA A 347 -21.57 2.06 2.47
N VAL A 348 -20.27 1.79 2.61
CA VAL A 348 -19.24 2.82 2.76
C VAL A 348 -19.17 3.68 1.50
N MET A 349 -19.02 3.09 0.31
CA MET A 349 -18.86 3.82 -0.95
C MET A 349 -20.01 4.79 -1.26
N ARG A 350 -21.24 4.50 -0.82
CA ARG A 350 -22.39 5.42 -0.94
C ARG A 350 -22.39 6.56 0.09
N ALA A 351 -21.66 6.42 1.20
CA ALA A 351 -21.61 7.37 2.30
C ALA A 351 -20.38 8.29 2.26
N LEU A 352 -19.30 7.90 1.57
CA LEU A 352 -18.07 8.68 1.47
C LEU A 352 -18.29 10.04 0.78
N LYS A 353 -17.92 11.09 1.50
CA LYS A 353 -17.92 12.51 1.09
C LYS A 353 -17.12 13.32 2.12
N PRO A 354 -16.79 14.59 1.86
CA PRO A 354 -16.18 15.47 2.85
C PRO A 354 -16.99 15.57 4.15
N GLY A 355 -16.28 15.60 5.28
CA GLY A 355 -16.84 15.77 6.62
C GLY A 355 -17.41 14.52 7.28
N VAL A 356 -17.32 13.32 6.67
CA VAL A 356 -17.63 12.07 7.39
C VAL A 356 -16.42 11.59 8.19
N GLU A 357 -16.65 11.08 9.39
CA GLU A 357 -15.60 10.54 10.26
C GLU A 357 -15.23 9.11 9.86
N TRP A 358 -13.95 8.81 9.65
CA TRP A 358 -13.51 7.46 9.26
C TRP A 358 -13.93 6.33 10.22
N PRO A 359 -13.93 6.52 11.57
CA PRO A 359 -14.45 5.52 12.50
C PRO A 359 -15.93 5.17 12.28
N GLU A 360 -16.76 6.15 11.87
CA GLU A 360 -18.18 5.90 11.57
C GLU A 360 -18.36 5.11 10.27
N MET A 361 -17.47 5.29 9.29
CA MET A 361 -17.45 4.44 8.10
C MET A 361 -17.10 2.99 8.45
N HIS A 362 -16.14 2.76 9.36
CA HIS A 362 -15.84 1.41 9.85
C HIS A 362 -17.05 0.76 10.55
N LEU A 363 -17.77 1.50 11.39
CA LEU A 363 -19.01 1.00 12.00
C LEU A 363 -20.13 0.77 10.96
N LEU A 364 -20.25 1.62 9.94
CA LEU A 364 -21.21 1.45 8.84
C LEU A 364 -20.95 0.17 8.02
N ALA A 365 -19.68 -0.10 7.67
CA ALA A 365 -19.28 -1.34 7.01
C ALA A 365 -19.67 -2.57 7.84
N ASN A 366 -19.31 -2.56 9.13
CA ASN A 366 -19.64 -3.63 10.06
C ASN A 366 -21.14 -3.86 10.22
N ARG A 367 -21.96 -2.80 10.31
CA ARG A 367 -23.43 -2.91 10.37
C ARG A 367 -23.98 -3.64 9.14
N ALA A 368 -23.56 -3.25 7.95
CA ALA A 368 -24.02 -3.85 6.70
C ALA A 368 -23.57 -5.32 6.57
N MET A 369 -22.32 -5.64 6.93
CA MET A 369 -21.81 -7.01 6.97
C MET A 369 -22.59 -7.89 7.96
N LEU A 370 -22.73 -7.45 9.21
CA LEU A 370 -23.43 -8.21 10.26
C LEU A 370 -24.90 -8.42 9.94
N ALA A 371 -25.58 -7.43 9.37
CA ALA A 371 -26.97 -7.55 8.91
C ALA A 371 -27.09 -8.64 7.82
N HIS A 372 -26.20 -8.62 6.82
CA HIS A 372 -26.21 -9.63 5.75
C HIS A 372 -25.95 -11.05 6.29
N LEU A 373 -24.96 -11.23 7.18
CA LEU A 373 -24.66 -12.53 7.78
C LEU A 373 -25.75 -13.02 8.74
N ARG A 374 -26.49 -12.12 9.38
CA ARG A 374 -27.71 -12.44 10.16
C ARG A 374 -28.83 -12.92 9.24
N ASP A 375 -29.09 -12.21 8.16
CA ASP A 375 -30.18 -12.53 7.23
C ASP A 375 -29.91 -13.83 6.45
N GLY A 376 -28.62 -14.15 6.22
CA GLY A 376 -28.17 -15.46 5.76
C GLY A 376 -28.14 -16.58 6.82
N GLY A 377 -28.51 -16.29 8.06
CA GLY A 377 -28.65 -17.27 9.15
C GLY A 377 -27.36 -17.71 9.86
N LEU A 378 -26.20 -17.11 9.53
CA LEU A 378 -24.93 -17.37 10.22
C LEU A 378 -24.90 -16.69 11.60
N LEU A 379 -25.49 -15.49 11.69
CA LEU A 379 -25.63 -14.73 12.94
C LEU A 379 -27.10 -14.64 13.36
N LYS A 380 -27.35 -14.32 14.63
CA LYS A 380 -28.68 -14.23 15.26
C LYS A 380 -28.73 -13.06 16.24
N GLY A 381 -29.85 -12.35 16.31
CA GLY A 381 -30.06 -11.21 17.22
C GLY A 381 -29.99 -9.85 16.53
N ASP A 382 -29.90 -8.78 17.34
CA ASP A 382 -29.80 -7.41 16.85
C ASP A 382 -28.34 -7.01 16.47
N VAL A 383 -28.20 -6.12 15.49
CA VAL A 383 -26.90 -5.71 14.93
C VAL A 383 -26.15 -4.70 15.82
N GLU A 384 -26.86 -3.79 16.49
CA GLU A 384 -26.21 -2.86 17.44
C GLU A 384 -25.82 -3.59 18.73
N ASP A 385 -26.59 -4.59 19.15
CA ASP A 385 -26.19 -5.54 20.19
C ASP A 385 -24.91 -6.30 19.79
N MET A 386 -24.83 -6.86 18.57
CA MET A 386 -23.61 -7.50 18.06
C MET A 386 -22.39 -6.55 18.06
N ILE A 387 -22.58 -5.28 17.72
CA ILE A 387 -21.51 -4.27 17.75
C ILE A 387 -21.09 -3.99 19.19
N THR A 388 -22.05 -3.77 20.09
CA THR A 388 -21.80 -3.53 21.53
C THR A 388 -21.00 -4.67 22.19
N HIS A 389 -21.24 -5.92 21.76
CA HIS A 389 -20.53 -7.11 22.24
C HIS A 389 -19.28 -7.47 21.40
N GLY A 390 -18.86 -6.62 20.46
CA GLY A 390 -17.60 -6.78 19.74
C GLY A 390 -17.58 -7.85 18.64
N ILE A 391 -18.73 -8.38 18.22
CA ILE A 391 -18.82 -9.46 17.19
C ILE A 391 -18.20 -9.03 15.86
N HIS A 392 -18.38 -7.76 15.49
CA HIS A 392 -17.70 -7.15 14.34
C HIS A 392 -16.18 -7.33 14.39
N GLY A 393 -15.54 -7.12 15.54
CA GLY A 393 -14.09 -7.30 15.71
C GLY A 393 -13.60 -8.76 15.72
N ILE A 394 -14.51 -9.73 15.80
CA ILE A 394 -14.19 -11.17 15.64
C ILE A 394 -14.11 -11.52 14.14
N LEU A 395 -14.99 -10.93 13.33
CA LEU A 395 -15.11 -11.20 11.89
C LEU A 395 -14.29 -10.24 11.02
N GLN A 396 -14.03 -9.01 11.47
CA GLN A 396 -13.11 -8.03 10.86
C GLN A 396 -12.17 -7.48 11.96
N PRO A 397 -11.00 -8.10 12.20
CA PRO A 397 -10.08 -7.68 13.25
C PRO A 397 -9.16 -6.50 12.87
N HIS A 398 -9.19 -6.06 11.61
CA HIS A 398 -8.41 -4.93 11.07
C HIS A 398 -9.25 -3.65 10.95
N GLY A 399 -8.61 -2.55 10.53
CA GLY A 399 -9.33 -1.31 10.19
C GLY A 399 -10.26 -1.47 8.98
N LEU A 400 -10.96 -0.40 8.60
CA LEU A 400 -11.69 -0.34 7.31
C LEU A 400 -10.77 0.05 6.14
N GLY A 401 -9.58 0.56 6.45
CA GLY A 401 -8.66 1.14 5.46
C GLY A 401 -7.90 2.31 6.04
N HIS A 402 -7.09 2.90 5.18
CA HIS A 402 -6.05 3.85 5.54
C HIS A 402 -5.84 4.90 4.44
N LEU A 403 -5.08 5.94 4.76
CA LEU A 403 -4.55 6.86 3.75
C LEU A 403 -3.59 6.09 2.83
N ILE A 404 -3.58 6.43 1.54
CA ILE A 404 -2.66 5.88 0.53
C ILE A 404 -2.05 7.03 -0.32
N GLY A 405 -0.80 6.87 -0.75
CA GLY A 405 -0.05 7.85 -1.53
C GLY A 405 1.31 7.32 -1.99
N LEU A 406 2.40 7.95 -1.56
CA LEU A 406 3.77 7.48 -1.86
C LEU A 406 4.17 6.25 -1.03
N ASP A 407 3.60 6.13 0.16
CA ASP A 407 3.59 4.92 0.97
C ASP A 407 2.18 4.29 0.89
N VAL A 408 2.07 2.96 1.00
CA VAL A 408 0.74 2.32 0.95
C VAL A 408 -0.09 2.63 2.19
N HIS A 409 0.53 2.52 3.35
CA HIS A 409 0.05 3.08 4.61
C HIS A 409 0.60 4.50 4.72
N ASP A 410 -0.07 5.45 4.06
CA ASP A 410 0.44 6.81 3.90
C ASP A 410 0.37 7.63 5.20
N VAL A 411 1.23 8.64 5.27
CA VAL A 411 1.49 9.42 6.48
C VAL A 411 0.31 10.33 6.85
N GLY A 412 0.33 10.83 8.09
CA GLY A 412 -0.60 11.87 8.53
C GLY A 412 -1.92 11.38 9.13
N GLY A 413 -2.10 10.06 9.28
CA GLY A 413 -3.32 9.47 9.84
C GLY A 413 -3.62 9.87 11.29
N TYR A 414 -2.58 10.14 12.10
CA TYR A 414 -2.64 10.54 13.51
C TYR A 414 -1.62 11.63 13.87
N LEU A 415 -1.62 12.76 13.15
CA LEU A 415 -0.85 13.95 13.56
C LEU A 415 -1.41 14.54 14.87
N ALA A 416 -0.62 15.33 15.58
CA ALA A 416 -1.03 15.95 16.85
C ALA A 416 -2.24 16.91 16.74
N SER A 417 -2.52 17.40 15.53
CA SER A 417 -3.71 18.22 15.19
C SER A 417 -4.98 17.39 14.92
N CYS A 418 -4.88 16.06 14.84
CA CYS A 418 -5.95 15.15 14.44
C CYS A 418 -6.60 14.44 15.64
N PRO A 419 -7.81 13.86 15.47
CA PRO A 419 -8.40 12.99 16.49
C PRO A 419 -7.47 11.83 16.85
N PRO A 420 -7.32 11.48 18.14
CA PRO A 420 -6.46 10.38 18.57
C PRO A 420 -7.01 9.02 18.13
N ARG A 421 -6.11 8.04 18.00
CA ARG A 421 -6.45 6.63 17.72
C ARG A 421 -7.46 6.11 18.78
N PRO A 422 -8.62 5.56 18.38
CA PRO A 422 -9.60 5.02 19.32
C PRO A 422 -8.96 3.95 20.23
N PRO A 423 -9.25 3.92 21.55
CA PRO A 423 -8.48 3.09 22.49
C PRO A 423 -8.90 1.61 22.53
N ARG A 424 -9.99 1.22 21.85
CA ARG A 424 -10.56 -0.14 21.91
C ARG A 424 -10.65 -0.77 20.52
N ALA A 425 -10.38 -2.07 20.45
CA ALA A 425 -10.53 -2.85 19.23
C ALA A 425 -12.02 -3.01 18.84
N PRO A 426 -12.35 -3.19 17.55
CA PRO A 426 -11.43 -3.16 16.40
C PRO A 426 -11.03 -1.73 15.97
N LEU A 427 -11.72 -0.68 16.41
CA LEU A 427 -11.45 0.72 16.01
C LEU A 427 -10.00 1.19 16.29
N SER A 428 -9.32 0.63 17.29
CA SER A 428 -7.89 0.89 17.55
C SER A 428 -6.94 0.41 16.45
N ARG A 429 -7.42 -0.41 15.51
CA ARG A 429 -6.68 -0.91 14.35
C ARG A 429 -6.81 -0.04 13.10
N LEU A 430 -7.66 0.99 13.12
CA LEU A 430 -7.69 2.01 12.07
C LEU A 430 -6.33 2.73 11.99
N ARG A 431 -5.91 3.11 10.78
CA ARG A 431 -4.68 3.91 10.58
C ARG A 431 -4.94 5.43 10.54
N THR A 432 -6.21 5.82 10.53
CA THR A 432 -6.63 7.20 10.77
C THR A 432 -7.96 7.24 11.51
N ALA A 433 -8.23 8.32 12.24
CA ALA A 433 -9.55 8.64 12.80
C ALA A 433 -10.03 10.03 12.38
N ARG A 434 -9.55 10.53 11.23
CA ARG A 434 -9.84 11.86 10.72
C ARG A 434 -11.23 11.92 10.07
N ALA A 435 -11.80 13.13 10.08
CA ALA A 435 -12.83 13.52 9.14
C ALA A 435 -12.23 13.56 7.71
N LEU A 436 -12.98 13.06 6.73
CA LEU A 436 -12.52 13.04 5.34
C LEU A 436 -12.56 14.45 4.73
N LEU A 437 -11.51 14.81 4.00
CA LEU A 437 -11.37 16.08 3.28
C LEU A 437 -11.24 15.81 1.77
N PRO A 438 -11.62 16.77 0.90
CA PRO A 438 -11.37 16.66 -0.53
C PRO A 438 -9.90 16.37 -0.84
N SER A 439 -9.65 15.55 -1.85
CA SER A 439 -8.34 15.08 -2.30
C SER A 439 -7.55 14.22 -1.29
N MET A 440 -8.16 13.76 -0.19
CA MET A 440 -7.66 12.59 0.52
C MET A 440 -7.85 11.35 -0.35
N CYS A 441 -6.81 10.51 -0.45
CA CYS A 441 -6.88 9.19 -1.07
C CYS A 441 -6.82 8.11 0.03
N LEU A 442 -7.72 7.13 -0.03
CA LEU A 442 -7.85 6.06 0.97
C LEU A 442 -8.12 4.69 0.33
N THR A 443 -7.77 3.62 1.04
CA THR A 443 -8.32 2.28 0.79
C THR A 443 -9.69 2.13 1.45
N VAL A 444 -10.59 1.38 0.80
CA VAL A 444 -11.87 0.94 1.37
C VAL A 444 -11.89 -0.58 1.35
N GLU A 445 -11.45 -1.20 2.44
CA GLU A 445 -11.02 -2.61 2.51
C GLU A 445 -11.82 -3.48 3.52
N PRO A 446 -13.16 -3.44 3.61
CA PRO A 446 -13.87 -4.32 4.53
C PRO A 446 -13.63 -5.80 4.21
N GLY A 447 -13.72 -6.64 5.24
CA GLY A 447 -13.49 -8.08 5.09
C GLY A 447 -14.09 -8.92 6.20
N CYS A 448 -14.32 -10.19 5.88
CA CYS A 448 -14.92 -11.18 6.78
C CYS A 448 -14.05 -12.44 6.82
N TYR A 449 -13.57 -12.80 8.01
CA TYR A 449 -12.56 -13.85 8.21
C TYR A 449 -12.99 -14.84 9.29
N PHE A 450 -12.73 -16.12 9.06
CA PHE A 450 -13.03 -17.21 10.01
C PHE A 450 -11.77 -17.67 10.74
N ILE A 451 -11.24 -16.78 11.57
CA ILE A 451 -10.00 -16.99 12.33
C ILE A 451 -10.29 -17.85 13.56
N ASP A 452 -9.85 -19.11 13.55
CA ASP A 452 -10.15 -20.09 14.60
C ASP A 452 -9.90 -19.55 16.02
N ARG A 453 -8.78 -18.87 16.25
CA ARG A 453 -8.44 -18.32 17.56
C ARG A 453 -9.44 -17.29 18.08
N LEU A 454 -9.99 -16.44 17.20
CA LEU A 454 -10.97 -15.42 17.56
C LEU A 454 -12.37 -16.04 17.72
N LEU A 455 -12.73 -16.97 16.83
CA LEU A 455 -13.98 -17.72 16.92
C LEU A 455 -14.06 -18.54 18.21
N ASP A 456 -12.99 -19.23 18.60
CA ASP A 456 -12.93 -20.01 19.84
C ASP A 456 -13.07 -19.13 21.08
N GLN A 457 -12.44 -17.94 21.08
CA GLN A 457 -12.61 -16.94 22.15
C GLN A 457 -14.05 -16.45 22.24
N ALA A 458 -14.69 -16.13 21.10
CA ALA A 458 -16.06 -15.66 21.06
C ALA A 458 -17.08 -16.74 21.47
N LEU A 459 -16.85 -18.00 21.08
CA LEU A 459 -17.70 -19.13 21.46
C LEU A 459 -17.54 -19.55 22.93
N ALA A 460 -16.37 -19.30 23.54
CA ALA A 460 -16.15 -19.51 24.97
C ALA A 460 -16.79 -18.42 25.86
N ASN A 461 -17.19 -17.27 25.28
CA ASN A 461 -17.83 -16.17 25.97
C ASN A 461 -19.36 -16.20 25.76
N PRO A 462 -20.20 -16.51 26.76
CA PRO A 462 -21.66 -16.60 26.59
C PRO A 462 -22.32 -15.35 26.01
N ASP A 463 -21.78 -14.16 26.33
CA ASP A 463 -22.32 -12.88 25.85
C ASP A 463 -22.08 -12.67 24.35
N GLN A 464 -21.08 -13.35 23.78
CA GLN A 464 -20.76 -13.32 22.34
C GLN A 464 -21.29 -14.57 21.60
N ALA A 465 -21.14 -15.76 22.18
CA ALA A 465 -21.55 -17.04 21.61
C ALA A 465 -23.03 -17.05 21.19
N ARG A 466 -23.90 -16.36 21.95
CA ARG A 466 -25.34 -16.22 21.66
C ARG A 466 -25.67 -15.62 20.28
N PHE A 467 -24.76 -14.86 19.69
CA PHE A 467 -24.96 -14.25 18.37
C PHE A 467 -24.59 -15.18 17.21
N PHE A 468 -23.87 -16.28 17.45
CA PHE A 468 -23.45 -17.21 16.41
C PHE A 468 -24.43 -18.39 16.25
N ASN A 469 -24.71 -18.76 15.00
CA ASN A 469 -25.33 -20.04 14.70
C ASN A 469 -24.24 -21.13 14.65
N THR A 470 -23.92 -21.74 15.79
CA THR A 470 -22.78 -22.67 15.94
C THR A 470 -22.77 -23.81 14.92
N ASP A 471 -23.91 -24.45 14.65
CA ASP A 471 -24.02 -25.54 13.67
C ASP A 471 -23.66 -25.08 12.25
N MET A 472 -24.05 -23.85 11.90
CA MET A 472 -23.69 -23.26 10.61
C MET A 472 -22.24 -22.80 10.59
N LEU A 473 -21.74 -22.19 11.67
CA LEU A 473 -20.38 -21.68 11.79
C LEU A 473 -19.32 -22.78 11.60
N GLN A 474 -19.60 -24.03 11.99
CA GLN A 474 -18.68 -25.15 11.73
C GLN A 474 -18.39 -25.37 10.23
N ARG A 475 -19.31 -25.01 9.33
CA ARG A 475 -19.11 -25.09 7.88
C ARG A 475 -18.11 -24.06 7.35
N PHE A 476 -17.87 -22.99 8.12
CA PHE A 476 -16.95 -21.92 7.76
C PHE A 476 -15.58 -22.04 8.46
N ARG A 477 -15.37 -23.07 9.29
CA ARG A 477 -14.04 -23.40 9.82
C ARG A 477 -13.13 -23.80 8.66
N GLY A 478 -12.02 -23.09 8.51
CA GLY A 478 -11.15 -23.24 7.34
C GLY A 478 -11.69 -22.64 6.04
N PHE A 479 -12.78 -21.86 6.06
CA PHE A 479 -13.23 -21.10 4.88
C PHE A 479 -12.17 -20.13 4.36
N GLY A 480 -11.35 -19.59 5.28
CA GLY A 480 -10.49 -18.45 5.01
C GLY A 480 -11.23 -17.17 5.33
N GLY A 481 -11.32 -16.30 4.32
CA GLY A 481 -12.02 -15.04 4.41
C GLY A 481 -12.19 -14.39 3.04
N VAL A 482 -12.85 -13.24 3.04
CA VAL A 482 -13.03 -12.36 1.89
C VAL A 482 -12.61 -10.96 2.31
N ARG A 483 -11.83 -10.28 1.47
CA ARG A 483 -11.64 -8.83 1.48
C ARG A 483 -11.96 -8.27 0.10
N ILE A 484 -12.59 -7.11 0.06
CA ILE A 484 -12.86 -6.35 -1.16
C ILE A 484 -12.31 -4.97 -0.90
N GLU A 485 -11.28 -4.59 -1.65
CA GLU A 485 -10.54 -3.35 -1.39
C GLU A 485 -10.36 -2.53 -2.66
N ASP A 486 -10.84 -1.29 -2.59
CA ASP A 486 -10.76 -0.29 -3.63
C ASP A 486 -9.98 0.93 -3.14
N ASP A 487 -9.02 1.39 -3.94
CA ASP A 487 -8.43 2.73 -3.85
C ASP A 487 -9.43 3.81 -4.29
N VAL A 488 -9.64 4.81 -3.44
CA VAL A 488 -10.60 5.90 -3.69
C VAL A 488 -10.01 7.28 -3.41
N VAL A 489 -10.53 8.30 -4.09
CA VAL A 489 -10.25 9.71 -3.79
C VAL A 489 -11.53 10.45 -3.41
N ILE A 490 -11.48 11.19 -2.31
CA ILE A 490 -12.60 12.01 -1.83
C ILE A 490 -12.70 13.26 -2.70
N THR A 491 -13.88 13.50 -3.27
CA THR A 491 -14.16 14.68 -4.11
C THR A 491 -14.87 15.75 -3.29
N GLU A 492 -15.05 16.95 -3.85
CA GLU A 492 -15.78 18.07 -3.18
C GLU A 492 -17.19 17.70 -2.69
N THR A 493 -17.83 16.68 -3.28
CA THR A 493 -19.23 16.30 -2.98
C THR A 493 -19.43 14.83 -2.67
N GLY A 494 -18.38 14.00 -2.68
CA GLY A 494 -18.52 12.54 -2.63
C GLY A 494 -17.18 11.80 -2.73
N VAL A 495 -17.16 10.74 -3.53
CA VAL A 495 -15.99 9.88 -3.75
C VAL A 495 -15.89 9.47 -5.22
N GLU A 496 -14.67 9.27 -5.70
CA GLU A 496 -14.34 8.60 -6.96
C GLU A 496 -13.60 7.30 -6.65
N ASN A 497 -14.01 6.20 -7.27
CA ASN A 497 -13.27 4.93 -7.21
C ASN A 497 -12.22 4.90 -8.33
N MET A 498 -10.95 4.69 -7.98
CA MET A 498 -9.85 4.54 -8.94
C MET A 498 -9.59 3.07 -9.30
N THR A 499 -10.27 2.13 -8.63
CA THR A 499 -10.13 0.68 -8.83
C THR A 499 -11.18 0.12 -9.80
N PHE A 500 -10.72 -0.66 -10.78
CA PHE A 500 -11.52 -1.08 -11.94
C PHE A 500 -11.48 -2.60 -12.15
N VAL A 501 -11.98 -3.39 -11.19
CA VAL A 501 -12.04 -4.87 -11.25
C VAL A 501 -13.49 -5.38 -11.14
N PRO A 502 -13.80 -6.61 -11.56
CA PRO A 502 -15.12 -7.23 -11.31
C PRO A 502 -15.43 -7.29 -9.81
N ARG A 503 -16.64 -6.87 -9.39
CA ARG A 503 -17.00 -6.81 -7.95
C ARG A 503 -18.27 -7.58 -7.59
N THR A 504 -19.28 -7.65 -8.45
CA THR A 504 -20.43 -8.51 -8.19
C THR A 504 -20.09 -9.97 -8.46
N VAL A 505 -20.80 -10.89 -7.79
CA VAL A 505 -20.65 -12.33 -8.05
C VAL A 505 -20.88 -12.67 -9.53
N ALA A 506 -21.86 -12.02 -10.18
CA ALA A 506 -22.14 -12.22 -11.59
C ALA A 506 -20.99 -11.75 -12.50
N GLU A 507 -20.39 -10.58 -12.22
CA GLU A 507 -19.24 -10.09 -12.99
C GLU A 507 -18.01 -10.98 -12.80
N ILE A 508 -17.72 -11.45 -11.57
CA ILE A 508 -16.58 -12.33 -11.32
C ILE A 508 -16.76 -13.67 -12.03
N GLU A 509 -17.92 -14.31 -11.90
CA GLU A 509 -18.20 -15.58 -12.60
C GLU A 509 -18.17 -15.41 -14.12
N GLU A 510 -18.70 -14.30 -14.67
CA GLU A 510 -18.64 -14.02 -16.11
C GLU A 510 -17.22 -13.72 -16.59
N TYR A 511 -16.43 -12.97 -15.82
CA TYR A 511 -15.06 -12.65 -16.17
C TYR A 511 -14.18 -13.90 -16.20
N MET A 512 -14.26 -14.74 -15.15
CA MET A 512 -13.46 -15.97 -15.04
C MET A 512 -13.85 -17.05 -16.06
N LYS A 513 -15.09 -17.08 -16.59
CA LYS A 513 -15.45 -17.95 -17.72
C LYS A 513 -14.52 -17.77 -18.93
N ASN A 514 -14.08 -16.54 -19.19
CA ASN A 514 -13.23 -16.23 -20.34
C ASN A 514 -11.78 -16.68 -20.17
N GLY A 515 -11.31 -16.88 -18.92
CA GLY A 515 -10.01 -17.48 -18.62
C GLY A 515 -9.97 -19.00 -18.85
N ALA A 516 -11.14 -19.65 -18.88
CA ALA A 516 -11.27 -21.11 -18.96
C ALA A 516 -11.09 -21.70 -20.38
N ASN A 517 -10.61 -20.94 -21.36
CA ASN A 517 -10.38 -21.41 -22.74
C ASN A 517 -9.03 -22.13 -22.91
N PHE A 518 -8.82 -23.20 -22.13
CA PHE A 518 -7.77 -24.20 -22.38
C PHE A 518 -8.38 -25.50 -22.92
N THR A 519 -9.03 -25.42 -24.09
CA THR A 519 -9.31 -26.63 -24.88
C THR A 519 -8.07 -27.01 -25.68
N LYS A 520 -7.50 -28.18 -25.34
CA LYS A 520 -6.27 -28.82 -25.87
C LYS A 520 -4.96 -28.41 -25.16
N ALA A 521 -4.53 -29.28 -24.25
CA ALA A 521 -3.20 -29.88 -24.37
C ALA A 521 -3.29 -31.04 -25.39
#